data_AF-A0A2A4MUQ3-F1
#
_entry.id   AF-A0A2A4MUQ3-F1
#
_cell.length_a   1.000
_cell.length_b   1.000
_cell.length_c   1.000
_cell.angle_alpha   90.00
_cell.angle_beta   90.00
_cell.angle_gamma   90.00
#
_symmetry.space_group_name_H-M   'P 1'
#
loop_
_entity.id
_entity.type
_entity.pdbx_description
1 polymer ?
#
loop_
_entity_poly.entity_id
_entity_poly.type
_entity_poly.pdbx_seq_one_letter_code
_entity_poly.pdbx_strand_id
1 'polypeptide(L)'
;MPANLTLLTWKRAFPFSLLLLAGCQVASIAPEPERSAPPLSDESINSQTLQDNSAEQAISKLDPLAAITYDNVWERLTDGFELQQYYSHPGVESAVDLYAGKQAYFDRISARAQPYLYWIVEEIEKRNLPLEIAVIPIIESGFNPHAYSANTPLVYGSSFALPVEVLDSNKIGGMTGVVTP
;
A
#
# COMPACT_ATOMS: atom_id res chain seq x y z
N MET A 1 -56.75 -33.50 -1.90
CA MET A 1 -57.41 -33.36 -0.58
C MET A 1 -57.78 -34.74 -0.07
N PRO A 2 -57.70 -35.07 1.22
CA PRO A 2 -57.23 -34.31 2.41
C PRO A 2 -55.87 -34.85 2.91
N ALA A 3 -55.28 -34.50 4.06
CA ALA A 3 -55.12 -33.32 4.93
C ALA A 3 -54.27 -33.81 6.14
N ASN A 4 -53.74 -32.87 6.93
CA ASN A 4 -53.09 -33.01 8.26
C ASN A 4 -51.57 -33.29 8.22
N LEU A 5 -50.65 -32.34 8.45
CA LEU A 5 -50.51 -31.21 9.39
C LEU A 5 -50.31 -31.65 10.85
N THR A 6 -49.06 -31.72 11.31
CA THR A 6 -48.69 -31.31 12.68
C THR A 6 -47.26 -30.77 12.71
N LEU A 7 -47.19 -29.53 13.18
CA LEU A 7 -46.00 -28.75 13.47
C LEU A 7 -45.21 -29.39 14.62
N LEU A 8 -43.87 -29.45 14.50
CA LEU A 8 -43.00 -29.63 15.66
C LEU A 8 -42.04 -28.46 15.74
N THR A 9 -42.53 -27.40 16.39
CA THR A 9 -41.76 -26.25 16.84
C THR A 9 -40.85 -26.67 17.98
N TRP A 10 -39.58 -26.93 17.72
CA TRP A 10 -38.59 -27.06 18.79
C TRP A 10 -38.00 -25.68 19.11
N LYS A 11 -38.79 -24.88 19.85
CA LYS A 11 -38.27 -23.83 20.73
C LYS A 11 -37.59 -24.51 21.92
N ARG A 12 -36.28 -24.38 22.07
CA ARG A 12 -35.63 -24.50 23.38
C ARG A 12 -34.61 -23.38 23.51
N ALA A 13 -35.04 -22.38 24.28
CA ALA A 13 -34.20 -21.36 24.85
C ALA A 13 -33.07 -22.02 25.65
N PHE A 14 -31.84 -21.60 25.38
CA PHE A 14 -30.73 -21.70 26.32
C PHE A 14 -30.40 -20.28 26.77
N PRO A 15 -30.80 -19.86 27.98
CA PRO A 15 -30.37 -18.61 28.57
C PRO A 15 -29.26 -18.94 29.57
N PHE A 16 -27.99 -18.71 29.27
CA PHE A 16 -27.03 -18.45 30.36
C PHE A 16 -25.70 -17.91 29.86
N SER A 17 -25.12 -17.06 30.72
CA SER A 17 -23.71 -16.66 30.75
C SER A 17 -23.33 -15.47 29.86
N LEU A 18 -23.89 -14.34 30.27
CA LEU A 18 -23.25 -13.03 30.24
C LEU A 18 -21.89 -13.12 30.95
N LEU A 19 -20.79 -13.14 30.21
CA LEU A 19 -19.42 -13.04 30.73
C LEU A 19 -18.88 -11.64 30.42
N LEU A 20 -18.85 -10.81 31.47
CA LEU A 20 -18.25 -9.48 31.50
C LEU A 20 -16.77 -9.55 31.12
N LEU A 21 -16.39 -8.98 29.98
CA LEU A 21 -15.00 -8.63 29.71
C LEU A 21 -14.79 -7.16 30.06
N ALA A 22 -13.99 -6.93 31.10
CA ALA A 22 -13.51 -5.62 31.51
C ALA A 22 -12.68 -5.00 30.38
N GLY A 23 -13.11 -3.85 29.88
CA GLY A 23 -12.31 -3.05 28.95
C GLY A 23 -11.21 -2.29 29.70
N CYS A 24 -9.96 -2.44 29.28
CA CYS A 24 -8.89 -1.50 29.62
C CYS A 24 -9.00 -0.28 28.70
N GLN A 25 -9.30 0.88 29.26
CA GLN A 25 -9.26 2.16 28.57
C GLN A 25 -7.82 2.61 28.34
N VAL A 26 -7.43 2.77 27.07
CA VAL A 26 -6.15 3.38 26.69
C VAL A 26 -6.32 4.90 26.74
N ALA A 27 -5.45 5.56 27.51
CA ALA A 27 -5.46 7.02 27.62
C ALA A 27 -4.88 7.63 26.34
N SER A 28 -5.67 8.48 25.68
CA SER A 28 -5.21 9.27 24.54
C SER A 28 -4.38 10.45 25.04
N ILE A 29 -3.11 10.49 24.64
CA ILE A 29 -2.24 11.66 24.82
C ILE A 29 -2.71 12.73 23.82
N ALA A 30 -3.14 13.87 24.35
CA ALA A 30 -3.46 15.04 23.56
C ALA A 30 -2.18 15.64 22.93
N PRO A 31 -2.22 16.10 21.67
CA PRO A 31 -1.08 16.78 21.07
C PRO A 31 -0.91 18.18 21.69
N GLU A 32 0.28 18.41 22.24
CA GLU A 32 0.77 19.70 22.74
C GLU A 32 0.99 20.66 21.56
N PRO A 33 0.65 21.97 21.69
CA PRO A 33 0.72 22.91 20.59
C PRO A 33 2.16 23.20 20.15
N GLU A 34 2.38 23.15 18.84
CA GLU A 34 3.64 23.46 18.17
C GLU A 34 4.22 24.82 18.58
N ARG A 35 5.46 24.74 19.06
CA ARG A 35 6.30 25.87 19.39
C ARG A 35 6.89 26.48 18.10
N SER A 36 6.29 27.59 17.69
CA SER A 36 6.80 28.65 16.79
C SER A 36 8.29 28.56 16.41
N ALA A 37 8.57 28.42 15.10
CA ALA A 37 9.88 28.69 14.49
C ALA A 37 9.96 30.16 14.02
N PRO A 38 11.12 30.84 14.12
CA PRO A 38 11.30 32.20 13.64
C PRO A 38 11.50 32.25 12.10
N PRO A 39 11.12 33.36 11.43
CA PRO A 39 11.26 33.50 9.99
C PRO A 39 12.73 33.75 9.63
N LEU A 40 13.26 32.96 8.69
CA LEU A 40 14.53 33.26 8.03
C LEU A 40 14.24 34.09 6.77
N SER A 41 14.84 35.27 6.80
CA SER A 41 14.80 36.38 5.86
C SER A 41 15.23 36.02 4.44
N ASP A 42 14.56 36.69 3.51
CA ASP A 42 14.80 36.73 2.06
C ASP A 42 16.25 37.07 1.69
N GLU A 43 16.92 36.19 0.96
CA GLU A 43 18.12 36.53 0.21
C GLU A 43 17.78 36.61 -1.28
N SER A 44 17.63 37.85 -1.75
CA SER A 44 17.43 38.23 -3.15
C SER A 44 18.65 37.83 -3.98
N ILE A 45 18.50 36.80 -4.83
CA ILE A 45 19.47 36.42 -5.86
C ILE A 45 19.60 37.56 -6.88
N ASN A 46 20.74 38.25 -6.85
CA ASN A 46 21.16 39.20 -7.86
C ASN A 46 21.48 38.44 -9.17
N SER A 47 20.61 38.57 -10.17
CA SER A 47 20.82 38.01 -11.51
C SER A 47 21.77 38.92 -12.30
N GLN A 48 23.05 38.56 -12.36
CA GLN A 48 23.99 39.15 -13.32
C GLN A 48 23.98 38.31 -14.60
N THR A 49 23.33 38.87 -15.61
CA THR A 49 23.29 38.41 -16.99
C THR A 49 24.69 38.34 -17.58
N LEU A 50 25.09 37.14 -18.02
CA LEU A 50 26.31 36.88 -18.77
C LEU A 50 26.14 37.30 -20.24
N GLN A 51 27.04 38.17 -20.69
CA GLN A 51 27.37 38.38 -22.10
C GLN A 51 28.89 38.34 -22.19
N ASP A 52 29.48 37.23 -22.63
CA ASP A 52 30.40 37.25 -23.77
C ASP A 52 30.71 35.84 -24.30
N ASN A 53 31.14 35.83 -25.56
CA ASN A 53 30.99 34.75 -26.52
C ASN A 53 32.31 34.00 -26.78
N SER A 54 32.19 32.80 -27.37
CA SER A 54 33.22 32.14 -28.20
C SER A 54 34.51 31.67 -27.50
N ALA A 55 34.45 30.44 -26.99
CA ALA A 55 35.60 29.53 -26.97
C ALA A 55 35.12 28.08 -27.02
N GLU A 56 34.46 27.73 -28.12
CA GLU A 56 34.36 26.34 -28.57
C GLU A 56 35.78 25.93 -28.98
N GLN A 57 36.26 24.84 -28.39
CA GLN A 57 37.44 24.04 -28.79
C GLN A 57 38.80 24.45 -28.22
N ALA A 58 39.16 23.85 -27.08
CA ALA A 58 40.37 23.00 -26.99
C ALA A 58 40.51 22.36 -25.59
N ILE A 59 40.36 21.03 -25.58
CA ILE A 59 41.12 20.08 -24.74
C ILE A 59 40.65 19.87 -23.27
N SER A 60 39.98 18.72 -23.13
CA SER A 60 40.21 17.73 -22.08
C SER A 60 39.71 18.01 -20.65
N LYS A 61 38.50 17.53 -20.39
CA LYS A 61 38.24 16.74 -19.19
C LYS A 61 37.69 15.39 -19.63
N LEU A 62 38.55 14.38 -19.67
CA LEU A 62 38.12 13.02 -19.40
C LEU A 62 37.59 13.04 -17.96
N ASP A 63 36.27 13.04 -17.80
CA ASP A 63 35.66 12.83 -16.49
C ASP A 63 35.85 11.34 -16.14
N PRO A 64 36.52 10.98 -15.03
CA PRO A 64 36.80 9.57 -14.69
C PRO A 64 35.58 8.77 -14.22
N LEU A 65 34.36 9.31 -14.38
CA LEU A 65 33.11 8.67 -14.02
C LEU A 65 32.09 8.99 -15.11
N ALA A 66 32.20 8.30 -16.25
CA ALA A 66 31.09 8.25 -17.19
C ALA A 66 29.88 7.71 -16.41
N ALA A 67 28.96 8.60 -16.04
CA ALA A 67 27.72 8.22 -15.38
C ALA A 67 27.07 7.17 -16.29
N ILE A 68 26.89 5.95 -15.78
CA ILE A 68 26.26 4.88 -16.56
C ILE A 68 24.85 5.36 -16.89
N THR A 69 24.60 5.64 -18.17
CA THR A 69 23.29 6.00 -18.69
C THR A 69 22.64 4.76 -19.25
N TYR A 70 21.39 4.51 -18.87
CA TYR A 70 20.60 3.39 -19.38
C TYR A 70 19.57 3.90 -20.38
N ASP A 71 19.42 3.22 -21.50
CA ASP A 71 18.41 3.57 -22.52
C ASP A 71 17.02 3.15 -22.07
N ASN A 72 16.93 2.11 -21.23
CA ASN A 72 15.68 1.66 -20.65
C ASN A 72 15.82 1.24 -19.18
N VAL A 73 14.72 1.30 -18.46
CA VAL A 73 14.67 0.94 -17.03
C VAL A 73 14.94 -0.54 -16.78
N TRP A 74 14.70 -1.40 -17.78
CA TRP A 74 14.92 -2.85 -17.64
C TRP A 74 16.41 -3.20 -17.62
N GLU A 75 17.24 -2.52 -18.41
CA GLU A 75 18.70 -2.65 -18.38
C GLU A 75 19.27 -2.20 -17.02
N ARG A 76 18.85 -1.02 -16.55
CA ARG A 76 19.20 -0.54 -15.20
C ARG A 76 18.83 -1.56 -14.13
N LEU A 77 17.63 -2.11 -14.24
CA LEU A 77 17.10 -3.09 -13.31
C LEU A 77 17.96 -4.35 -13.27
N THR A 78 18.29 -4.92 -14.43
CA THR A 78 19.09 -6.16 -14.50
C THR A 78 20.53 -5.97 -14.06
N ASP A 79 21.10 -4.78 -14.28
CA ASP A 79 22.47 -4.47 -13.87
C ASP A 79 22.62 -4.35 -12.35
N GLY A 80 21.54 -3.97 -11.64
CA GLY A 80 21.51 -3.93 -10.17
C GLY A 80 21.02 -5.21 -9.49
N PHE A 81 21.02 -6.34 -10.21
CA PHE A 81 20.73 -7.64 -9.60
C PHE A 81 21.90 -8.10 -8.73
N GLU A 82 21.60 -8.64 -7.55
CA GLU A 82 22.61 -9.06 -6.54
C GLU A 82 22.40 -10.49 -6.00
N LEU A 83 21.32 -11.18 -6.40
CA LEU A 83 20.91 -12.47 -5.85
C LEU A 83 21.38 -13.68 -6.69
N GLN A 84 22.36 -13.51 -7.58
CA GLN A 84 22.80 -14.54 -8.54
C GLN A 84 23.28 -15.83 -7.86
N GLN A 85 23.80 -15.74 -6.64
CA GLN A 85 24.24 -16.91 -5.86
C GLN A 85 23.11 -17.93 -5.60
N TYR A 86 21.83 -17.52 -5.70
CA TYR A 86 20.67 -18.39 -5.48
C TYR A 86 20.09 -18.97 -6.77
N TYR A 87 20.58 -18.58 -7.95
CA TYR A 87 19.96 -18.94 -9.23
C TYR A 87 20.09 -20.43 -9.56
N SER A 88 21.05 -21.14 -8.95
CA SER A 88 21.21 -22.59 -9.11
C SER A 88 20.23 -23.43 -8.27
N HIS A 89 19.30 -22.81 -7.54
CA HIS A 89 18.30 -23.56 -6.79
C HIS A 89 17.35 -24.28 -7.77
N PRO A 90 17.06 -25.59 -7.61
CA PRO A 90 16.16 -26.33 -8.49
C PRO A 90 14.75 -25.72 -8.71
N GLY A 91 14.25 -24.92 -7.75
CA GLY A 91 12.98 -24.20 -7.90
C GLY A 91 13.06 -23.07 -8.91
N VAL A 92 14.24 -22.46 -9.08
CA VAL A 92 14.51 -21.43 -10.10
C VAL A 92 14.49 -22.07 -11.49
N GLU A 93 15.18 -23.20 -11.69
CA GLU A 93 15.16 -23.93 -12.96
C GLU A 93 13.73 -24.32 -13.37
N SER A 94 12.95 -24.86 -12.42
CA SER A 94 11.55 -25.20 -12.64
C SER A 94 10.72 -23.95 -13.03
N ALA A 95 10.96 -22.81 -12.40
CA ALA A 95 10.29 -21.56 -12.74
C ALA A 95 10.70 -21.05 -14.13
N VAL A 96 11.98 -21.13 -14.49
CA VAL A 96 12.47 -20.78 -15.84
C VAL A 96 11.74 -21.60 -16.89
N ASP A 97 11.65 -22.92 -16.73
CA ASP A 97 10.92 -23.80 -17.65
C ASP A 97 9.43 -23.45 -17.73
N LEU A 98 8.83 -23.11 -16.58
CA LEU A 98 7.42 -22.71 -16.52
C LEU A 98 7.16 -21.43 -17.30
N TYR A 99 8.06 -20.45 -17.29
CA TYR A 99 7.87 -19.17 -17.98
C TYR A 99 8.51 -19.11 -19.38
N ALA A 100 9.38 -20.06 -19.71
CA ALA A 100 10.03 -20.16 -21.01
C ALA A 100 8.99 -20.18 -22.14
N GLY A 101 9.24 -19.37 -23.17
CA GLY A 101 8.36 -19.28 -24.35
C GLY A 101 7.05 -18.51 -24.16
N LYS A 102 6.77 -17.92 -22.99
CA LYS A 102 5.55 -17.12 -22.76
C LYS A 102 5.70 -15.66 -23.15
N GLN A 103 6.11 -15.35 -24.39
CA GLN A 103 6.35 -13.96 -24.83
C GLN A 103 5.15 -13.04 -24.59
N ALA A 104 3.95 -13.45 -25.01
CA ALA A 104 2.73 -12.67 -24.84
C ALA A 104 2.39 -12.36 -23.36
N TYR A 105 2.89 -13.15 -22.40
CA TYR A 105 2.76 -12.85 -20.98
C TYR A 105 3.69 -11.70 -20.57
N PHE A 106 4.96 -11.75 -20.98
CA PHE A 106 5.93 -10.68 -20.71
C PHE A 106 5.60 -9.38 -21.44
N ASP A 107 5.01 -9.43 -22.64
CA ASP A 107 4.55 -8.22 -23.33
C ASP A 107 3.48 -7.47 -22.50
N ARG A 108 2.50 -8.22 -21.96
CA ARG A 108 1.44 -7.67 -21.11
C ARG A 108 1.98 -7.12 -19.80
N ILE A 109 2.92 -7.82 -19.18
CA ILE A 109 3.58 -7.37 -17.94
C ILE A 109 4.36 -6.09 -18.20
N SER A 110 5.16 -6.06 -19.26
CA SER A 110 5.99 -4.90 -19.59
C SER A 110 5.13 -3.67 -19.79
N ALA A 111 4.01 -3.80 -20.52
CA ALA A 111 3.04 -2.72 -20.70
C ALA A 111 2.40 -2.26 -19.36
N ARG A 112 2.02 -3.20 -18.49
CA ARG A 112 1.42 -2.87 -17.18
C ARG A 112 2.42 -2.27 -16.18
N ALA A 113 3.70 -2.61 -16.31
CA ALA A 113 4.76 -2.14 -15.42
C ALA A 113 5.19 -0.70 -15.72
N GLN A 114 4.98 -0.20 -16.95
CA GLN A 114 5.41 1.14 -17.41
C GLN A 114 5.16 2.28 -16.40
N PRO A 115 3.96 2.44 -15.81
CA PRO A 115 3.71 3.56 -14.89
C PRO A 115 4.38 3.42 -13.51
N TYR A 116 4.91 2.26 -13.15
CA TYR A 116 5.38 1.97 -11.79
C TYR A 116 6.87 1.64 -11.72
N LEU A 117 7.41 0.95 -12.72
CA LEU A 117 8.71 0.28 -12.62
C LEU A 117 9.84 1.25 -12.32
N TYR A 118 9.86 2.40 -12.98
CA TYR A 118 10.87 3.44 -12.73
C TYR A 118 10.88 3.90 -11.26
N TRP A 119 9.71 4.21 -10.71
CA TRP A 119 9.57 4.64 -9.33
C TRP A 119 9.93 3.53 -8.34
N ILE A 120 9.52 2.29 -8.61
CA ILE A 120 9.86 1.13 -7.78
C ILE A 120 11.38 0.94 -7.72
N VAL A 121 12.06 1.00 -8.87
CA VAL A 121 13.53 0.89 -8.96
C VAL A 121 14.20 1.97 -8.13
N GLU A 122 13.81 3.24 -8.29
CA GLU A 122 14.36 4.34 -7.49
C GLU A 122 14.18 4.12 -5.99
N GLU A 123 13.00 3.67 -5.54
CA GLU A 123 12.73 3.44 -4.13
C GLU A 123 13.52 2.27 -3.54
N ILE A 124 13.80 1.23 -4.34
CA ILE A 124 14.61 0.09 -3.92
C ILE A 124 16.08 0.49 -3.82
N GLU A 125 16.62 1.23 -4.79
CA GLU A 125 18.00 1.74 -4.75
C GLU A 125 18.23 2.68 -3.59
N LYS A 126 17.28 3.61 -3.31
CA LYS A 126 17.33 4.50 -2.13
C LYS A 126 17.45 3.75 -0.81
N ARG A 127 17.00 2.49 -0.77
CA ARG A 127 17.03 1.62 0.40
C ARG A 127 18.17 0.61 0.37
N ASN A 128 19.03 0.66 -0.65
CA ASN A 128 20.12 -0.30 -0.85
C ASN A 128 19.63 -1.76 -0.80
N LEU A 129 18.49 -2.03 -1.43
CA LEU A 129 17.94 -3.37 -1.57
C LEU A 129 18.28 -3.93 -2.97
N PRO A 130 18.38 -5.26 -3.13
CA PRO A 130 18.59 -5.88 -4.44
C PRO A 130 17.47 -5.52 -5.42
N LEU A 131 17.81 -5.18 -6.67
CA LEU A 131 16.82 -4.75 -7.66
C LEU A 131 15.87 -5.86 -8.09
N GLU A 132 16.19 -7.14 -7.88
CA GLU A 132 15.27 -8.26 -8.13
C GLU A 132 13.94 -8.12 -7.37
N ILE A 133 13.92 -7.39 -6.25
CA ILE A 133 12.69 -7.15 -5.50
C ILE A 133 11.67 -6.35 -6.34
N ALA A 134 12.13 -5.54 -7.30
CA ALA A 134 11.24 -4.78 -8.18
C ALA A 134 10.36 -5.66 -9.07
N VAL A 135 10.77 -6.92 -9.32
CA VAL A 135 10.03 -7.85 -10.18
C VAL A 135 9.07 -8.76 -9.42
N ILE A 136 8.99 -8.69 -8.09
CA ILE A 136 8.01 -9.44 -7.29
C ILE A 136 6.56 -9.24 -7.79
N PRO A 137 6.10 -8.04 -8.16
CA PRO A 137 4.73 -7.85 -8.64
C PRO A 137 4.37 -8.70 -9.87
N ILE A 138 5.37 -9.19 -10.64
CA ILE A 138 5.16 -10.11 -11.76
C ILE A 138 4.49 -11.41 -11.29
N ILE A 139 4.97 -11.96 -10.18
CA ILE A 139 4.49 -13.24 -9.64
C ILE A 139 3.23 -13.09 -8.77
N GLU A 140 2.98 -11.91 -8.22
CA GLU A 140 1.79 -11.65 -7.40
C GLU A 140 0.54 -11.36 -8.25
N SER A 141 0.64 -10.38 -9.16
CA SER A 141 -0.51 -9.87 -9.93
C SER A 141 -0.21 -9.63 -11.41
N GLY A 142 1.07 -9.70 -11.82
CA GLY A 142 1.51 -9.27 -13.14
C GLY A 142 1.38 -7.76 -13.34
N PHE A 143 1.74 -6.97 -12.32
CA PHE A 143 1.57 -5.51 -12.27
C PHE A 143 0.12 -5.02 -12.50
N ASN A 144 -0.87 -5.84 -12.12
CA ASN A 144 -2.26 -5.46 -12.25
C ASN A 144 -2.78 -4.89 -10.92
N PRO A 145 -2.99 -3.56 -10.80
CA PRO A 145 -3.48 -2.94 -9.56
C PRO A 145 -4.91 -3.35 -9.20
N HIS A 146 -5.67 -3.90 -10.16
CA HIS A 146 -7.05 -4.37 -9.97
C HIS A 146 -7.14 -5.90 -9.92
N ALA A 147 -6.04 -6.60 -9.59
CA ALA A 147 -6.07 -8.03 -9.38
C ALA A 147 -6.81 -8.36 -8.08
N TYR A 148 -7.97 -9.00 -8.20
CA TYR A 148 -8.71 -9.55 -7.07
C TYR A 148 -8.66 -11.08 -7.13
N SER A 149 -8.43 -11.73 -5.99
CA SER A 149 -8.52 -13.18 -5.88
C SER A 149 -9.99 -13.59 -5.85
N ALA A 150 -10.36 -14.62 -6.62
CA ALA A 150 -11.71 -15.18 -6.60
C ALA A 150 -12.11 -15.77 -5.23
N ASN A 151 -11.15 -15.90 -4.30
CA ASN A 151 -11.32 -16.56 -3.01
C ASN A 151 -11.53 -15.59 -1.85
N THR A 152 -11.68 -14.28 -2.07
CA THR A 152 -12.26 -13.40 -1.04
C THR A 152 -13.76 -13.65 -1.00
N PRO A 153 -14.31 -14.24 0.08
CA PRO A 153 -15.75 -14.30 0.23
C PRO A 153 -16.27 -12.87 0.27
N LEU A 154 -17.26 -12.56 -0.57
CA LEU A 154 -18.13 -11.39 -0.37
C LEU A 154 -19.00 -11.66 0.86
N VAL A 155 -18.39 -11.75 2.04
CA VAL A 155 -19.09 -11.62 3.31
C VAL A 155 -19.05 -10.14 3.64
N TYR A 156 -20.06 -9.41 3.19
CA TYR A 156 -20.79 -8.36 3.92
C TYR A 156 -21.80 -7.72 2.97
N GLY A 157 -22.88 -8.47 2.74
CA GLY A 157 -24.02 -8.06 1.93
C GLY A 157 -25.34 -8.47 2.58
N SER A 158 -25.52 -8.21 3.87
CA SER A 158 -26.84 -8.07 4.49
C SER A 158 -26.69 -7.60 5.95
N SER A 159 -27.26 -6.43 6.26
CA SER A 159 -27.47 -5.85 7.60
C SER A 159 -26.31 -5.08 8.24
N PHE A 160 -25.97 -3.92 7.67
CA PHE A 160 -25.70 -2.74 8.50
C PHE A 160 -26.13 -1.47 7.75
N ALA A 161 -27.45 -1.30 7.61
CA ALA A 161 -27.99 0.02 7.34
C ALA A 161 -27.84 0.83 8.62
N LEU A 162 -27.03 1.89 8.59
CA LEU A 162 -26.96 2.87 9.67
C LEU A 162 -28.23 3.72 9.62
N PRO A 163 -29.11 3.71 10.63
CA PRO A 163 -30.10 4.77 10.74
C PRO A 163 -29.39 6.04 11.23
N VAL A 164 -29.41 7.06 10.36
CA VAL A 164 -29.20 8.45 10.75
C VAL A 164 -30.44 8.88 11.53
N GLU A 165 -30.35 8.96 12.85
CA GLU A 165 -31.34 9.68 13.66
C GLU A 165 -30.66 10.74 14.52
N VAL A 166 -30.87 11.98 14.04
CA VAL A 166 -30.76 13.26 14.73
C VAL A 166 -31.88 13.35 15.76
N LEU A 167 -31.58 13.49 17.07
CA LEU A 167 -32.49 14.10 18.07
C LEU A 167 -31.64 14.65 19.24
N ASP A 168 -31.41 15.96 19.27
CA ASP A 168 -32.18 16.99 19.98
C ASP A 168 -31.82 17.10 21.48
N SER A 169 -31.14 18.20 21.79
CA SER A 169 -30.61 18.58 23.09
C SER A 169 -31.70 19.23 23.95
N ASN A 170 -32.73 18.48 24.39
CA ASN A 170 -33.61 19.02 25.42
C ASN A 170 -34.43 17.98 26.19
N LYS A 171 -33.81 17.24 27.12
CA LYS A 171 -34.56 16.70 28.27
C LYS A 171 -33.68 16.29 29.46
N ILE A 172 -33.02 17.28 30.05
CA ILE A 172 -32.65 17.23 31.47
C ILE A 172 -33.89 17.58 32.29
N GLY A 173 -34.33 16.68 33.17
CA GLY A 173 -35.38 17.02 34.12
C GLY A 173 -36.06 15.82 34.78
N GLY A 174 -35.56 15.48 35.97
CA GLY A 174 -36.48 15.27 37.09
C GLY A 174 -36.50 13.88 37.72
N MET A 175 -36.54 13.93 39.05
CA MET A 175 -36.99 12.92 40.02
C MET A 175 -35.90 11.95 40.51
N THR A 176 -35.14 12.30 41.56
CA THR A 176 -35.50 12.18 43.00
C THR A 176 -36.14 10.82 43.27
N GLY A 177 -35.44 9.83 43.83
CA GLY A 177 -35.01 9.78 45.23
C GLY A 177 -36.11 9.10 46.06
N VAL A 178 -35.73 8.26 47.04
CA VAL A 178 -36.48 7.80 48.25
C VAL A 178 -36.45 6.28 48.48
N VAL A 179 -35.59 5.92 49.46
CA VAL A 179 -35.81 5.07 50.65
C VAL A 179 -35.74 3.53 50.52
N THR A 180 -34.65 3.02 51.13
CA THR A 180 -34.37 1.69 51.74
C THR A 180 -35.42 1.22 52.77
N PRO A 181 -35.38 -0.02 53.31
CA PRO A 181 -34.42 -1.12 53.09
C PRO A 181 -35.01 -2.34 52.36
#